data_AF-A0A7W1ILR9-F1
#
_entry.id   AF-A0A7W1ILR9-F1
#
_cell.length_a   1.000
_cell.length_b   1.000
_cell.length_c   1.000
_cell.angle_alpha   90.00
_cell.angle_beta   90.00
_cell.angle_gamma   90.00
#
_symmetry.space_group_name_H-M   'P 1'
#
loop_
_entity.id
_entity.type
_entity.pdbx_description
1 polymer ?
#
loop_
_entity_poly.entity_id
_entity_poly.type
_entity_poly.pdbx_seq_one_letter_code
_entity_poly.pdbx_strand_id
1 'polypeptide(L)' 'AEGDIYYEMMRACIETKGCNSFAYLGITDQETWYNYFGLKDARPLMFDKEYQPKPAFWRTRDALQQQ' A
#
# COMPACT_ATOMS: atom_id res chain seq x y z
N ALA A 1 10.55 3.97 5.04
CA ALA A 1 10.88 3.50 3.67
C ALA A 1 9.62 3.09 2.91
N GLU A 2 9.08 1.86 3.04
CA GLU A 2 7.84 1.44 2.34
C GLU A 2 6.61 2.24 2.79
N GLY A 3 6.35 2.32 4.11
CA GLY A 3 5.16 3.00 4.62
C GLY A 3 5.13 4.50 4.34
N ASP A 4 6.29 5.16 4.30
CA ASP A 4 6.37 6.59 3.95
C ASP A 4 6.05 6.83 2.48
N ILE A 5 6.47 5.92 1.59
CA ILE A 5 6.08 5.98 0.17
C ILE A 5 4.56 5.92 0.05
N TYR A 6 3.90 4.99 0.75
CA TYR A 6 2.45 4.89 0.72
C TYR A 6 1.72 6.09 1.34
N TYR A 7 2.26 6.68 2.40
CA TYR A 7 1.74 7.92 2.98
C TYR A 7 1.78 9.07 1.96
N GLU A 8 2.93 9.29 1.33
CA GLU A 8 3.10 10.37 0.35
C GLU A 8 2.26 10.13 -0.92
N MET A 9 2.16 8.89 -1.40
CA MET A 9 1.31 8.54 -2.54
C MET A 9 -0.18 8.80 -2.25
N MET A 10 -0.66 8.43 -1.06
CA MET A 10 -2.04 8.69 -0.64
C MET A 10 -2.29 10.21 -0.54
N ARG A 11 -1.37 10.96 0.10
CA ARG A 11 -1.46 12.42 0.18
C ARG A 11 -1.48 13.08 -1.19
N ALA A 12 -0.61 12.67 -2.10
CA ALA A 12 -0.58 13.20 -3.46
C ALA A 12 -1.93 13.01 -4.18
N CYS A 13 -2.60 11.87 -3.98
CA CYS A 13 -3.95 11.66 -4.48
C CYS A 13 -4.96 12.62 -3.84
N ILE A 14 -5.01 12.70 -2.50
CA ILE A 14 -5.92 13.60 -1.76
C ILE A 14 -5.76 15.07 -2.20
N GLU A 15 -4.52 15.54 -2.36
CA GLU A 15 -4.20 16.93 -2.70
C GLU A 15 -4.45 17.26 -4.19
N THR A 16 -4.58 16.24 -5.05
CA THR A 16 -4.77 16.41 -6.48
C THR A 16 -6.25 16.42 -6.84
N LYS A 17 -6.75 17.56 -7.35
CA LYS A 17 -8.16 17.75 -7.76
C LYS A 17 -8.72 16.71 -8.73
N GLY A 18 -7.87 15.97 -9.45
CA GLY A 18 -8.27 14.94 -10.41
C GLY A 18 -8.17 13.49 -9.91
N CYS A 19 -7.68 13.25 -8.68
CA CYS A 19 -7.59 11.90 -8.15
C CYS A 19 -8.89 11.52 -7.45
N ASN A 20 -9.62 10.54 -8.00
CA ASN A 20 -10.91 10.12 -7.47
C ASN A 20 -10.83 8.80 -6.68
N SER A 21 -9.71 8.07 -6.80
CA SER A 21 -9.55 6.75 -6.20
C SER A 21 -8.08 6.37 -6.08
N PHE A 22 -7.77 5.63 -5.03
CA PHE A 22 -6.45 5.03 -4.80
C PHE A 22 -6.65 3.54 -4.55
N ALA A 23 -6.01 2.69 -5.37
CA ALA A 23 -6.20 1.24 -5.30
C ALA A 23 -4.86 0.51 -5.25
N TYR A 24 -4.86 -0.63 -4.56
CA TYR A 24 -3.74 -1.55 -4.51
C TYR A 24 -3.99 -2.72 -5.46
N LEU A 25 -2.94 -3.25 -6.06
CA LEU A 25 -3.02 -4.49 -6.84
C LEU A 25 -2.83 -5.70 -5.91
N GLY A 26 -3.81 -5.92 -5.04
CA GLY A 26 -3.83 -6.98 -4.03
C GLY A 26 -3.96 -6.45 -2.60
N ILE A 27 -4.06 -7.37 -1.64
CA ILE A 27 -4.25 -7.05 -0.21
C ILE A 27 -3.10 -7.60 0.65
N THR A 28 -2.74 -8.87 0.47
CA THR A 28 -1.69 -9.56 1.24
C THR A 28 -0.49 -9.93 0.38
N ASP A 29 0.72 -9.84 0.95
CA ASP A 29 1.97 -10.31 0.35
C ASP A 29 1.93 -11.80 -0.05
N GLN A 30 1.00 -12.61 0.50
CA GLN A 30 0.79 -14.01 0.09
C GLN A 30 0.34 -14.13 -1.37
N GLU A 31 -0.51 -13.21 -1.82
CA GLU A 31 -1.18 -13.26 -3.13
C GLU A 31 -0.66 -12.18 -4.09
N THR A 32 0.52 -11.61 -3.80
CA THR A 32 1.10 -10.59 -4.66
C THR A 32 1.40 -11.13 -6.04
N TRP A 33 1.05 -10.35 -7.07
CA TRP A 33 1.32 -10.71 -8.46
C TRP A 33 2.81 -10.93 -8.77
N TYR A 34 3.72 -10.36 -7.96
CA TYR A 34 5.16 -10.60 -8.10
C TYR A 34 5.58 -12.06 -7.90
N ASN A 35 4.77 -12.86 -7.21
CA ASN A 35 4.99 -14.31 -7.09
C ASN A 35 4.98 -14.99 -8.48
N TYR A 36 4.23 -14.47 -9.45
CA TYR A 36 4.16 -14.98 -10.82
C TYR A 36 5.29 -14.48 -11.73
N PHE A 37 6.05 -13.47 -11.29
CA PHE A 37 7.24 -12.95 -12.01
C PHE A 37 8.55 -13.55 -11.49
N GLY A 38 8.50 -14.48 -10.53
CA GLY A 38 9.69 -15.11 -9.95
C GLY A 38 10.46 -14.21 -8.98
N LEU A 39 9.89 -13.07 -8.58
CA LEU A 39 10.50 -12.20 -7.57
C LEU A 39 10.25 -12.82 -6.19
N LYS A 40 11.30 -13.38 -5.59
CA LYS A 40 11.23 -13.98 -4.26
C LYS A 40 11.15 -12.89 -3.19
N ASP A 41 10.38 -13.17 -2.14
CA ASP A 41 10.25 -12.32 -0.94
C ASP A 41 9.76 -10.89 -1.21
N ALA A 42 8.99 -10.71 -2.29
CA ALA A 42 8.30 -9.46 -2.56
C ALA A 42 7.29 -9.17 -1.43
N ARG A 43 7.34 -7.95 -0.90
CA ARG A 43 6.46 -7.50 0.18
C ARG A 43 5.82 -6.14 -0.13
N PRO A 44 5.03 -6.00 -1.21
CA PRO A 44 4.56 -4.69 -1.65
C PRO A 44 3.19 -4.29 -1.11
N LEU A 45 2.46 -5.17 -0.39
CA LEU A 45 1.07 -4.93 -0.05
C LEU A 45 0.89 -4.49 1.41
N MET A 46 -0.35 -4.18 1.77
CA MET A 46 -0.71 -3.62 3.08
C MET A 46 -0.58 -4.64 4.21
N PHE A 47 -0.72 -5.92 3.89
CA PHE A 47 -0.69 -7.02 4.85
C PHE A 47 0.41 -8.02 4.50
N ASP A 48 1.03 -8.62 5.51
CA ASP A 48 1.98 -9.71 5.31
C ASP A 48 1.26 -11.02 4.94
N LYS A 49 2.03 -12.12 4.87
CA LYS A 49 1.52 -13.44 4.46
C LYS A 49 0.56 -14.05 5.48
N GLU A 50 0.58 -13.56 6.72
CA GLU A 50 -0.28 -13.96 7.83
C GLU A 50 -1.43 -12.95 8.06
N TYR A 51 -1.67 -12.08 7.08
CA TYR A 51 -2.70 -11.04 7.10
C TYR A 51 -2.53 -10.02 8.24
N GLN A 52 -1.32 -9.87 8.79
CA GLN A 52 -1.04 -8.84 9.77
C GLN A 52 -0.74 -7.50 9.08
N PRO A 53 -1.26 -6.38 9.60
CA PRO A 53 -1.06 -5.07 8.99
C PRO A 53 0.40 -4.64 9.10
N LYS A 54 0.99 -4.27 7.95
CA LYS A 54 2.34 -3.73 7.85
C LYS A 54 2.37 -2.22 8.10
N PRO A 55 3.55 -1.60 8.28
CA PRO A 55 3.66 -0.13 8.34
C PRO A 55 2.99 0.59 7.16
N ALA A 56 2.96 0.00 5.97
CA ALA A 56 2.25 0.54 4.81
C ALA A 56 0.75 0.79 5.07
N PHE A 57 0.08 -0.15 5.74
CA PHE A 57 -1.33 -0.02 6.10
C PHE A 57 -1.56 1.17 7.03
N TRP A 58 -0.81 1.22 8.14
CA TRP A 58 -0.98 2.26 9.14
C TRP A 58 -0.66 3.64 8.59
N ARG A 59 0.41 3.77 7.80
CA ARG A 59 0.82 5.04 7.22
C ARG A 59 -0.18 5.54 6.16
N THR A 60 -0.77 4.65 5.38
CA THR A 60 -1.85 5.04 4.45
C THR A 60 -3.10 5.50 5.20
N ARG A 61 -3.48 4.79 6.27
CA ARG A 61 -4.60 5.19 7.15
C ARG A 61 -4.34 6.57 7.76
N ASP A 62 -3.13 6.83 8.24
CA ASP A 62 -2.78 8.12 8.83
C ASP A 62 -2.90 9.26 7.82
N ALA A 63 -2.53 9.05 6.55
CA ALA A 63 -2.75 10.03 5.48
C ALA A 63 -4.25 10.29 5.24
N LEU A 64 -5.08 9.25 5.24
CA LEU A 64 -6.54 9.37 5.07
C LEU A 64 -7.22 10.11 6.23
N GLN A 65 -6.71 9.97 7.46
CA GLN A 65 -7.26 10.61 8.66
C GLN A 65 -6.89 12.09 8.79
N GLN A 66 -5.95 12.60 7.99
CA GLN A 66 -5.54 13.99 7.98
C GLN A 66 -6.37 14.87 7.02
N GLN A 67 -7.44 14.32 6.44
CA GLN A 67 -8.44 15.05 5.65
C GLN A 67 -9.29 15.99 6.52
#